data_AF-A0AAW6S451-F1
#
_entry.id   AF-A0AAW6S451-F1
#
_cell.length_a   1.000
_cell.length_b   1.000
_cell.length_c   1.000
_cell.angle_alpha   90.00
_cell.angle_beta   90.00
_cell.angle_gamma   90.00
#
_symmetry.space_group_name_H-M   'P 1'
#
loop_
_entity.id
_entity.type
_entity.pdbx_description
1 polymer ?
#
loop_
_entity_poly.entity_id
_entity_poly.type
_entity_poly.pdbx_seq_one_letter_code
_entity_poly.pdbx_strand_id
1 'polypeptide(L)'
;MYYPFVRKALFQLDPERAHEFTFQQLRRITGTPLAALVRQNVPEKPVQCMGLTFKNPLGLAAGLDKNGECIDALGAMGFGSIEIGTVTPRPQPGNDKPRLFRLVEAEGLINRMGFNNLGVDHLVENVKKAHFDGVLGINIGKNKDTPVEQGKDDYLICMEKVYAYAGYIAVNISSPNTPGLRSLQYGEALDDLLSAIKNKQNELQAIHHKYVPVAVKIAPDLSAEELIQVADSLVRHNIDGVIATNTTLDRSLVQGMKNCDEAGGLSGRPVQLKSTEIIRALSAELKGSLPIIGVGGIDSVIAAREKMAAGASLVQIYSGFIFKGPPLIKEIVTHI
;
A
#
# COMPACT_ATOMS: atom_id res chain seq x y z
N MET A 1 -6.10 -4.39 -25.85
CA MET A 1 -6.99 -3.20 -25.94
C MET A 1 -6.18 -1.96 -25.56
N TYR A 2 -6.35 -0.85 -26.27
CA TYR A 2 -5.62 0.38 -25.97
C TYR A 2 -6.19 1.05 -24.71
N TYR A 3 -5.41 1.09 -23.63
CA TYR A 3 -5.85 1.52 -22.30
C TYR A 3 -6.55 2.90 -22.26
N PRO A 4 -6.16 3.90 -23.06
CA PRO A 4 -6.87 5.18 -23.10
C PRO A 4 -8.38 5.08 -23.40
N PHE A 5 -8.84 4.12 -24.21
CA PHE A 5 -10.28 3.90 -24.42
C PHE A 5 -10.96 3.28 -23.20
N VAL A 6 -10.29 2.33 -22.54
CA VAL A 6 -10.76 1.71 -21.29
C VAL A 6 -10.93 2.78 -20.22
N ARG A 7 -9.89 3.61 -20.03
CA ARG A 7 -9.90 4.72 -19.10
C ARG A 7 -11.03 5.70 -19.41
N LYS A 8 -11.20 6.08 -20.69
CA LYS A 8 -12.28 6.99 -21.12
C LYS A 8 -13.66 6.44 -20.73
N ALA A 9 -13.91 5.15 -20.96
CA ALA A 9 -15.17 4.51 -20.57
C ALA A 9 -15.33 4.42 -19.03
N LEU A 10 -14.31 3.97 -18.31
CA LEU A 10 -14.33 3.89 -16.84
C LEU A 10 -14.50 5.25 -16.17
N PHE A 11 -14.02 6.32 -16.80
CA PHE A 11 -14.12 7.68 -16.28
C PHE A 11 -15.50 8.32 -16.50
N GLN A 12 -16.40 7.68 -17.26
CA GLN A 12 -17.81 8.05 -17.32
C GLN A 12 -18.62 7.53 -16.13
N LEU A 13 -18.08 6.57 -15.37
CA LEU A 13 -18.70 6.04 -14.17
C LEU A 13 -18.22 6.79 -12.93
N ASP A 14 -19.05 6.78 -11.88
CA ASP A 14 -18.61 7.12 -10.51
C ASP A 14 -17.31 6.37 -10.17
N PRO A 15 -16.35 7.01 -9.46
CA PRO A 15 -15.05 6.41 -9.21
C PRO A 15 -15.11 5.05 -8.50
N GLU A 16 -15.98 4.87 -7.52
CA GLU A 16 -16.11 3.60 -6.80
C GLU A 16 -16.85 2.57 -7.65
N ARG A 17 -17.88 2.97 -8.42
CA ARG A 17 -18.54 2.07 -9.39
C ARG A 17 -17.57 1.56 -10.46
N ALA A 18 -16.64 2.39 -10.93
CA ALA A 18 -15.64 1.97 -11.90
C ALA A 18 -14.67 0.94 -11.31
N HIS A 19 -14.29 1.12 -10.04
CA HIS A 19 -13.47 0.15 -9.30
C HIS A 19 -14.20 -1.19 -9.16
N GLU A 20 -15.44 -1.18 -8.67
CA GLU A 20 -16.28 -2.39 -8.52
C GLU A 20 -16.49 -3.12 -9.84
N PHE A 21 -16.79 -2.37 -10.92
CA PHE A 21 -16.95 -2.96 -12.25
C PHE A 21 -15.66 -3.64 -12.74
N THR A 22 -14.51 -2.98 -12.54
CA THR A 22 -13.20 -3.52 -12.93
C THR A 22 -12.89 -4.79 -12.14
N PHE A 23 -13.04 -4.76 -10.81
CA PHE A 23 -12.81 -5.92 -9.95
C PHE A 23 -13.81 -7.05 -10.19
N GLN A 24 -15.06 -6.76 -10.57
CA GLN A 24 -16.00 -7.78 -11.04
C GLN A 24 -15.46 -8.54 -12.26
N GLN A 25 -14.84 -7.84 -13.22
CA GLN A 25 -14.25 -8.52 -14.38
C GLN A 25 -12.96 -9.26 -14.03
N LEU A 26 -12.11 -8.69 -13.16
CA LEU A 26 -10.88 -9.36 -12.72
C LEU A 26 -11.18 -10.64 -11.93
N ARG A 27 -12.16 -10.63 -11.02
CA ARG A 27 -12.64 -11.83 -10.31
C ARG A 27 -13.11 -12.96 -11.24
N ARG A 28 -13.66 -12.61 -12.40
CA ARG A 28 -14.11 -13.60 -13.39
C ARG A 28 -12.95 -14.32 -14.08
N ILE A 29 -11.77 -13.71 -14.13
CA ILE A 29 -10.62 -14.25 -14.89
C ILE A 29 -9.45 -14.69 -14.01
N THR A 30 -9.33 -14.17 -12.78
CA THR A 30 -8.25 -14.50 -11.84
C THR A 30 -8.21 -16.01 -11.57
N GLY A 31 -7.01 -16.59 -11.55
CA GLY A 31 -6.83 -18.05 -11.38
C GLY A 31 -7.29 -18.92 -12.54
N THR A 32 -7.78 -18.35 -13.65
CA THR A 32 -8.24 -19.10 -14.84
C THR A 32 -7.34 -18.86 -16.06
N PRO A 33 -7.45 -19.67 -17.13
CA PRO A 33 -6.73 -19.40 -18.39
C PRO A 33 -7.03 -18.02 -18.99
N LEU A 34 -8.19 -17.42 -18.69
CA LEU A 34 -8.57 -16.08 -19.16
C LEU A 34 -7.74 -14.96 -18.53
N ALA A 35 -6.97 -15.23 -17.47
CA ALA A 35 -5.97 -14.29 -16.97
C ALA A 35 -4.94 -13.89 -18.04
N ALA A 36 -4.78 -14.71 -19.10
CA ALA A 36 -3.99 -14.36 -20.28
C ALA A 36 -4.43 -13.04 -20.96
N LEU A 37 -5.68 -12.60 -20.77
CA LEU A 37 -6.20 -11.34 -21.34
C LEU A 37 -5.55 -10.08 -20.73
N VAL A 38 -5.07 -10.18 -19.49
CA VAL A 38 -4.39 -9.08 -18.78
C VAL A 38 -2.90 -9.35 -18.59
N ARG A 39 -2.44 -10.55 -18.94
CA ARG A 39 -1.05 -10.97 -18.80
C ARG A 39 -0.16 -10.18 -19.75
N GLN A 40 1.00 -9.76 -19.25
CA GLN A 40 2.05 -9.18 -20.07
C GLN A 40 3.42 -9.67 -19.64
N ASN A 41 4.33 -9.84 -20.60
CA ASN A 41 5.72 -10.19 -20.32
C ASN A 41 6.50 -8.93 -19.88
N VAL A 42 7.19 -9.06 -18.75
CA VAL A 42 8.11 -8.06 -18.18
C VAL A 42 9.44 -8.76 -17.85
N PRO A 43 10.59 -8.06 -17.94
CA PRO A 43 11.86 -8.67 -17.54
C PRO A 43 11.95 -8.87 -16.03
N GLU A 44 12.67 -9.90 -15.60
CA GLU A 44 13.04 -10.04 -14.19
C GLU A 44 14.18 -9.07 -13.84
N LYS A 45 14.07 -8.46 -12.66
CA LYS A 45 15.07 -7.56 -12.07
C LYS A 45 15.13 -7.82 -10.57
N PRO A 46 15.64 -8.98 -10.14
CA PRO A 46 15.48 -9.41 -8.77
C PRO A 46 16.12 -8.44 -7.76
N VAL A 47 15.43 -8.18 -6.66
CA VAL A 47 15.88 -7.29 -5.57
C VAL A 47 15.80 -8.02 -4.24
N GLN A 48 16.89 -8.02 -3.48
CA GLN A 48 16.89 -8.48 -2.09
C GLN A 48 16.46 -7.33 -1.18
N CYS A 49 15.40 -7.53 -0.39
CA CYS A 49 14.87 -6.52 0.52
C CYS A 49 14.14 -7.21 1.67
N MET A 50 14.39 -6.78 2.92
CA MET A 50 13.79 -7.38 4.13
C MET A 50 14.03 -8.91 4.27
N GLY A 51 15.13 -9.43 3.72
CA GLY A 51 15.40 -10.87 3.66
C GLY A 51 14.57 -11.66 2.64
N LEU A 52 13.80 -10.97 1.79
CA LEU A 52 13.00 -11.56 0.71
C LEU A 52 13.62 -11.24 -0.66
N THR A 53 13.33 -12.10 -1.64
CA THR A 53 13.69 -11.86 -3.05
C THR A 53 12.45 -11.43 -3.83
N PHE A 54 12.42 -10.16 -4.23
CA PHE A 54 11.39 -9.61 -5.12
C PHE A 54 11.78 -9.85 -6.57
N LYS A 55 10.85 -10.27 -7.44
CA LYS A 55 11.13 -10.55 -8.86
C LYS A 55 11.52 -9.31 -9.66
N ASN A 56 10.96 -8.18 -9.28
CA ASN A 56 11.29 -6.85 -9.81
C ASN A 56 10.94 -5.80 -8.73
N PRO A 57 11.50 -4.58 -8.81
CA PRO A 57 11.35 -3.58 -7.74
C PRO A 57 9.96 -2.96 -7.63
N LEU A 58 9.06 -3.19 -8.60
CA LEU A 58 7.75 -2.56 -8.65
C LEU A 58 6.67 -3.43 -8.03
N GLY A 59 6.04 -2.91 -6.98
CA GLY A 59 4.86 -3.50 -6.35
C GLY A 59 3.55 -2.76 -6.64
N LEU A 60 2.44 -3.44 -6.43
CA LEU A 60 1.12 -2.80 -6.29
C LEU A 60 0.93 -2.37 -4.83
N ALA A 61 0.59 -1.11 -4.59
CA ALA A 61 0.35 -0.60 -3.24
C ALA A 61 -1.01 -1.05 -2.67
N ALA A 62 -1.11 -1.13 -1.34
CA ALA A 62 -2.36 -1.43 -0.64
C ALA A 62 -3.49 -0.46 -0.98
N GLY A 63 -4.72 -0.98 -0.86
CA GLY A 63 -5.97 -0.25 -1.00
C GLY A 63 -6.65 -0.43 -2.34
N LEU A 64 -6.01 -1.08 -3.31
CA LEU A 64 -6.66 -1.52 -4.55
C LEU A 64 -7.38 -2.86 -4.31
N ASP A 65 -6.64 -3.94 -4.05
CA ASP A 65 -7.23 -5.25 -3.73
C ASP A 65 -7.31 -5.46 -2.20
N LYS A 66 -8.36 -4.90 -1.60
CA LYS A 66 -8.50 -4.87 -0.13
C LYS A 66 -8.76 -6.24 0.49
N ASN A 67 -9.35 -7.17 -0.25
CA ASN A 67 -9.78 -8.48 0.23
C ASN A 67 -8.98 -9.65 -0.39
N GLY A 68 -7.97 -9.36 -1.23
CA GLY A 68 -7.18 -10.38 -1.92
C GLY A 68 -7.97 -11.13 -3.01
N GLU A 69 -8.94 -10.48 -3.64
CA GLU A 69 -9.88 -11.09 -4.59
C GLU A 69 -9.28 -11.33 -5.98
N CYS A 70 -8.20 -10.63 -6.35
CA CYS A 70 -7.69 -10.55 -7.73
C CYS A 70 -6.17 -10.71 -7.82
N ILE A 71 -5.55 -11.36 -6.83
CA ILE A 71 -4.08 -11.48 -6.69
C ILE A 71 -3.44 -12.00 -7.98
N ASP A 72 -3.94 -13.12 -8.54
CA ASP A 72 -3.34 -13.73 -9.73
C ASP A 72 -3.51 -12.89 -10.99
N ALA A 73 -4.69 -12.29 -11.18
CA ALA A 73 -4.95 -11.42 -12.33
C ALA A 73 -4.07 -10.17 -12.30
N LEU A 74 -3.87 -9.57 -11.12
CA LEU A 74 -2.97 -8.43 -10.93
C LEU A 74 -1.51 -8.87 -11.09
N GLY A 75 -1.13 -10.02 -10.55
CA GLY A 75 0.22 -10.59 -10.65
C GLY A 75 0.62 -10.87 -12.10
N ALA A 76 -0.32 -11.37 -12.90
CA ALA A 76 -0.12 -11.61 -14.33
C ALA A 76 0.25 -10.34 -15.12
N MET A 77 -0.08 -9.14 -14.61
CA MET A 77 0.28 -7.87 -15.24
C MET A 77 1.77 -7.50 -15.08
N GLY A 78 2.53 -8.24 -14.25
CA GLY A 78 3.99 -8.10 -14.14
C GLY A 78 4.51 -7.40 -12.88
N PHE A 79 3.67 -7.22 -11.86
CA PHE A 79 4.14 -6.73 -10.56
C PHE A 79 5.09 -7.74 -9.90
N GLY A 80 6.21 -7.26 -9.35
CA GLY A 80 7.14 -8.09 -8.58
C GLY A 80 6.63 -8.42 -7.17
N SER A 81 5.74 -7.58 -6.65
CA SER A 81 5.02 -7.78 -5.40
C SER A 81 3.61 -7.17 -5.44
N ILE A 82 2.73 -7.68 -4.59
CA ILE A 82 1.37 -7.13 -4.42
C ILE A 82 1.13 -6.96 -2.94
N GLU A 83 0.76 -5.75 -2.52
CA GLU A 83 0.30 -5.49 -1.15
C GLU A 83 -1.25 -5.46 -1.13
N ILE A 84 -1.88 -6.47 -0.55
CA ILE A 84 -3.34 -6.53 -0.35
C ILE A 84 -3.75 -5.87 0.98
N GLY A 85 -5.04 -5.59 1.16
CA GLY A 85 -5.55 -4.85 2.32
C GLY A 85 -5.67 -3.34 2.05
N THR A 86 -5.77 -2.46 3.05
CA THR A 86 -5.78 -2.74 4.49
C THR A 86 -6.98 -3.58 4.91
N VAL A 87 -6.70 -4.68 5.61
CA VAL A 87 -7.70 -5.54 6.25
C VAL A 87 -7.73 -5.30 7.75
N THR A 88 -8.88 -5.54 8.39
CA THR A 88 -9.08 -5.41 9.83
C THR A 88 -9.51 -6.75 10.43
N PRO A 89 -9.46 -6.95 11.76
CA PRO A 89 -9.91 -8.21 12.37
C PRO A 89 -11.31 -8.62 11.96
N ARG A 90 -12.27 -7.68 12.03
CA ARG A 90 -13.67 -7.87 11.65
C ARG A 90 -13.98 -7.12 10.34
N PRO A 91 -14.95 -7.60 9.53
CA PRO A 91 -15.45 -6.84 8.39
C PRO A 91 -16.01 -5.48 8.83
N GLN A 92 -15.87 -4.48 7.97
CA GLN A 92 -16.50 -3.18 8.18
C GLN A 92 -16.83 -2.49 6.85
N PRO A 93 -17.94 -1.72 6.78
CA PRO A 93 -18.42 -1.12 5.53
C PRO A 93 -17.58 0.06 5.04
N GLY A 94 -16.77 0.67 5.93
CA GLY A 94 -16.06 1.93 5.70
C GLY A 94 -16.92 3.16 5.99
N ASN A 95 -16.52 4.32 5.45
CA ASN A 95 -17.30 5.57 5.57
C ASN A 95 -18.39 5.65 4.50
N ASP A 96 -19.34 6.57 4.68
CA ASP A 96 -20.47 6.76 3.76
C ASP A 96 -20.02 7.20 2.36
N LYS A 97 -20.80 6.82 1.34
CA LYS A 97 -20.59 7.24 -0.06
C LYS A 97 -21.23 8.61 -0.31
N PRO A 98 -20.69 9.46 -1.21
CA PRO A 98 -19.47 9.26 -2.01
C PRO A 98 -18.19 9.43 -1.19
N ARG A 99 -17.19 8.59 -1.46
CA ARG A 99 -15.94 8.49 -0.69
C ARG A 99 -14.68 8.35 -1.54
N LEU A 100 -14.81 8.42 -2.87
CA LEU A 100 -13.71 8.39 -3.82
C LEU A 100 -13.98 9.41 -4.93
N PHE A 101 -13.02 10.30 -5.16
CA PHE A 101 -13.13 11.44 -6.06
C PHE A 101 -11.93 11.48 -6.99
N ARG A 102 -12.17 11.84 -8.26
CA ARG A 102 -11.11 12.02 -9.26
C ARG A 102 -10.81 13.49 -9.46
N LEU A 103 -9.52 13.82 -9.56
CA LEU A 103 -9.00 15.10 -10.01
C LEU A 103 -8.26 14.83 -11.33
N VAL A 104 -9.01 14.74 -12.43
CA VAL A 104 -8.49 14.24 -13.71
C VAL A 104 -7.36 15.12 -14.25
N GLU A 105 -7.52 16.44 -14.16
CA GLU A 105 -6.53 17.44 -14.60
C GLU A 105 -5.20 17.30 -13.85
N ALA A 106 -5.24 16.92 -12.58
CA ALA A 106 -4.07 16.70 -11.74
C ALA A 106 -3.58 15.25 -11.75
N GLU A 107 -4.20 14.33 -12.50
CA GLU A 107 -3.95 12.88 -12.38
C GLU A 107 -3.93 12.40 -10.90
N GLY A 108 -4.86 12.95 -10.11
CA GLY A 108 -4.97 12.74 -8.67
C GLY A 108 -6.28 12.09 -8.23
N LEU A 109 -6.29 11.54 -7.02
CA LEU A 109 -7.50 11.02 -6.37
C LEU A 109 -7.59 11.57 -4.95
N ILE A 110 -8.80 11.83 -4.48
CA ILE A 110 -9.08 12.03 -3.05
C ILE A 110 -9.97 10.89 -2.58
N ASN A 111 -9.65 10.27 -1.44
CA ASN A 111 -10.48 9.21 -0.88
C ASN A 111 -10.62 9.31 0.63
N ARG A 112 -11.80 8.91 1.11
CA ARG A 112 -12.14 8.75 2.53
C ARG A 112 -12.76 7.39 2.80
N MET A 113 -12.16 6.32 2.26
CA MET A 113 -12.74 4.98 2.27
C MET A 113 -13.04 4.43 3.68
N GLY A 114 -12.15 4.68 4.66
CA GLY A 114 -12.33 4.24 6.05
C GLY A 114 -12.17 2.73 6.25
N PHE A 115 -11.20 2.10 5.57
CA PHE A 115 -10.92 0.65 5.65
C PHE A 115 -12.16 -0.24 5.40
N ASN A 116 -12.93 0.00 4.34
CA ASN A 116 -13.97 -0.93 3.91
C ASN A 116 -13.35 -2.29 3.50
N ASN A 117 -13.66 -3.38 4.22
CA ASN A 117 -13.10 -4.71 3.95
C ASN A 117 -13.97 -5.82 4.56
N LEU A 118 -13.73 -7.07 4.15
CA LEU A 118 -14.50 -8.26 4.56
C LEU A 118 -13.89 -9.00 5.77
N GLY A 119 -12.90 -8.43 6.44
CA GLY A 119 -12.23 -9.02 7.59
C GLY A 119 -11.09 -9.96 7.22
N VAL A 120 -10.16 -10.15 8.16
CA VAL A 120 -8.92 -10.90 7.93
C VAL A 120 -9.16 -12.37 7.61
N ASP A 121 -10.19 -12.99 8.19
CA ASP A 121 -10.52 -14.40 7.90
C ASP A 121 -10.91 -14.58 6.42
N HIS A 122 -11.72 -13.66 5.89
CA HIS A 122 -12.10 -13.69 4.47
C HIS A 122 -10.89 -13.48 3.56
N LEU A 123 -10.00 -12.54 3.90
CA LEU A 123 -8.78 -12.29 3.14
C LEU A 123 -7.88 -13.52 3.11
N VAL A 124 -7.67 -14.18 4.25
CA VAL A 124 -6.84 -15.40 4.33
C VAL A 124 -7.39 -16.51 3.43
N GLU A 125 -8.72 -16.70 3.39
CA GLU A 125 -9.35 -17.69 2.51
C GLU A 125 -9.18 -17.39 1.02
N ASN A 126 -9.04 -16.12 0.63
CA ASN A 126 -8.72 -15.76 -0.75
C ASN A 126 -7.22 -15.98 -1.04
N VAL A 127 -6.34 -15.63 -0.10
CA VAL A 127 -4.89 -15.83 -0.24
C VAL A 127 -4.54 -17.30 -0.43
N LYS A 128 -5.17 -18.21 0.32
CA LYS A 128 -4.97 -19.67 0.17
C LYS A 128 -5.27 -20.20 -1.25
N LYS A 129 -6.09 -19.50 -2.02
CA LYS A 129 -6.50 -19.90 -3.38
C LYS A 129 -5.63 -19.26 -4.47
N ALA A 130 -4.80 -18.28 -4.11
CA ALA A 130 -3.93 -17.60 -5.07
C ALA A 130 -2.70 -18.46 -5.41
N HIS A 131 -2.21 -18.29 -6.63
CA HIS A 131 -1.02 -18.96 -7.17
C HIS A 131 0.06 -17.95 -7.61
N PHE A 132 -0.03 -16.71 -7.12
CA PHE A 132 0.95 -15.67 -7.38
C PHE A 132 2.33 -16.06 -6.84
N ASP A 133 3.34 -15.86 -7.67
CA ASP A 133 4.70 -16.32 -7.43
C ASP A 133 5.68 -15.17 -7.12
N GLY A 134 5.18 -13.93 -7.00
CA GLY A 134 5.91 -12.80 -6.44
C GLY A 134 5.71 -12.67 -4.93
N VAL A 135 6.22 -11.58 -4.34
CA VAL A 135 6.09 -11.34 -2.90
C VAL A 135 4.71 -10.78 -2.58
N LEU A 136 3.94 -11.46 -1.71
CA LEU A 136 2.64 -11.00 -1.25
C LEU A 136 2.78 -10.24 0.09
N GLY A 137 2.55 -8.93 0.07
CA GLY A 137 2.41 -8.11 1.26
C GLY A 137 0.97 -8.13 1.79
N ILE A 138 0.78 -8.24 3.10
CA ILE A 138 -0.55 -8.15 3.72
C ILE A 138 -0.60 -6.93 4.63
N ASN A 139 -1.37 -5.93 4.23
CA ASN A 139 -1.55 -4.68 4.96
C ASN A 139 -2.68 -4.81 5.98
N ILE A 140 -2.37 -4.57 7.25
CA ILE A 140 -3.28 -4.74 8.39
C ILE A 140 -3.52 -3.40 9.10
N GLY A 141 -4.71 -3.25 9.68
CA GLY A 141 -5.12 -2.05 10.38
C GLY A 141 -6.17 -2.30 11.46
N LYS A 142 -6.45 -1.24 12.21
CA LYS A 142 -7.44 -1.22 13.29
C LYS A 142 -8.87 -1.09 12.76
N ASN A 143 -9.81 -1.85 13.33
CA ASN A 143 -11.25 -1.63 13.13
C ASN A 143 -11.66 -0.22 13.60
N LYS A 144 -12.71 0.35 13.02
CA LYS A 144 -13.14 1.74 13.31
C LYS A 144 -13.56 1.94 14.76
N ASP A 145 -14.26 0.97 15.33
CA ASP A 145 -14.87 0.97 16.66
C ASP A 145 -13.91 0.56 17.79
N THR A 146 -12.76 -0.05 17.47
CA THR A 146 -11.71 -0.32 18.47
C THR A 146 -11.12 1.01 18.98
N PRO A 147 -11.05 1.28 20.28
CA PRO A 147 -10.35 2.45 20.82
C PRO A 147 -8.89 2.51 20.35
N VAL A 148 -8.32 3.70 20.17
CA VAL A 148 -6.96 3.85 19.63
C VAL A 148 -5.92 3.24 20.58
N GLU A 149 -6.17 3.36 21.89
CA GLU A 149 -5.32 2.85 22.98
C GLU A 149 -5.26 1.31 22.99
N GLN A 150 -6.31 0.66 22.47
CA GLN A 150 -6.41 -0.79 22.27
C GLN A 150 -6.09 -1.21 20.83
N GLY A 151 -5.67 -0.25 19.98
CA GLY A 151 -5.46 -0.50 18.56
C GLY A 151 -4.42 -1.59 18.28
N LYS A 152 -3.43 -1.75 19.16
CA LYS A 152 -2.42 -2.82 19.09
C LYS A 152 -3.05 -4.20 18.99
N ASP A 153 -4.13 -4.46 19.71
CA ASP A 153 -4.78 -5.78 19.76
C ASP A 153 -5.28 -6.21 18.36
N ASP A 154 -5.83 -5.27 17.59
CA ASP A 154 -6.28 -5.54 16.21
C ASP A 154 -5.11 -5.91 15.29
N TYR A 155 -3.95 -5.29 15.47
CA TYR A 155 -2.75 -5.64 14.70
C TYR A 155 -2.27 -7.04 15.09
N LEU A 156 -2.23 -7.38 16.39
CA LEU A 156 -1.79 -8.69 16.85
C LEU A 156 -2.71 -9.81 16.36
N ILE A 157 -4.04 -9.61 16.44
CA ILE A 157 -5.03 -10.57 15.92
C ILE A 157 -4.83 -10.79 14.41
N CYS A 158 -4.62 -9.73 13.64
CA CYS A 158 -4.38 -9.87 12.21
C CYS A 158 -3.04 -10.59 11.95
N MET A 159 -1.97 -10.22 12.67
CA MET A 159 -0.65 -10.85 12.52
C MET A 159 -0.73 -12.36 12.69
N GLU A 160 -1.37 -12.85 13.75
CA GLU A 160 -1.56 -14.29 14.01
C GLU A 160 -2.20 -15.00 12.82
N LYS A 161 -3.24 -14.39 12.24
CA LYS A 161 -4.02 -15.01 11.16
C LYS A 161 -3.31 -14.99 9.80
N VAL A 162 -2.49 -13.96 9.54
CA VAL A 162 -1.86 -13.77 8.22
C VAL A 162 -0.42 -14.30 8.14
N TYR A 163 0.24 -14.55 9.28
CA TYR A 163 1.68 -14.85 9.34
C TYR A 163 2.12 -15.96 8.39
N ALA A 164 1.41 -17.10 8.40
CA ALA A 164 1.76 -18.25 7.57
C ALA A 164 1.67 -17.98 6.06
N TYR A 165 0.89 -16.98 5.63
CA TYR A 165 0.54 -16.73 4.24
C TYR A 165 1.20 -15.47 3.67
N ALA A 166 1.71 -14.58 4.53
CA ALA A 166 2.37 -13.36 4.12
C ALA A 166 3.81 -13.60 3.65
N GLY A 167 4.20 -12.89 2.59
CA GLY A 167 5.61 -12.61 2.30
C GLY A 167 6.16 -11.58 3.28
N TYR A 168 5.45 -10.47 3.47
CA TYR A 168 5.69 -9.49 4.54
C TYR A 168 4.37 -8.94 5.08
N ILE A 169 4.38 -8.39 6.29
CA ILE A 169 3.22 -7.74 6.91
C ILE A 169 3.43 -6.23 6.90
N ALA A 170 2.45 -5.47 6.44
CA ALA A 170 2.47 -4.01 6.47
C ALA A 170 1.54 -3.48 7.57
N VAL A 171 2.12 -2.80 8.57
CA VAL A 171 1.40 -2.19 9.69
C VAL A 171 0.98 -0.78 9.28
N ASN A 172 -0.32 -0.56 9.08
CA ASN A 172 -0.84 0.73 8.64
C ASN A 172 -1.33 1.59 9.81
N ILE A 173 -0.55 2.63 10.12
CA ILE A 173 -0.86 3.65 11.13
C ILE A 173 -1.04 5.05 10.53
N SER A 174 -1.14 5.15 9.20
CA SER A 174 -1.03 6.44 8.47
C SER A 174 -2.27 6.86 7.69
N SER A 175 -3.35 6.07 7.74
CA SER A 175 -4.63 6.41 7.09
C SER A 175 -5.23 7.68 7.71
N PRO A 176 -5.56 8.72 6.92
CA PRO A 176 -6.24 9.91 7.43
C PRO A 176 -7.73 9.68 7.69
N ASN A 177 -8.26 8.50 7.33
CA ASN A 177 -9.69 8.23 7.22
C ASN A 177 -10.26 7.42 8.39
N THR A 178 -9.41 7.10 9.36
CA THR A 178 -9.78 6.43 10.62
C THR A 178 -9.44 7.40 11.75
N PRO A 179 -10.45 7.94 12.48
CA PRO A 179 -10.22 8.93 13.52
C PRO A 179 -9.14 8.50 14.51
N GLY A 180 -8.22 9.41 14.83
CA GLY A 180 -7.13 9.17 15.78
C GLY A 180 -6.03 8.21 15.32
N LEU A 181 -6.16 7.49 14.19
CA LEU A 181 -5.18 6.46 13.83
C LEU A 181 -3.75 6.99 13.70
N ARG A 182 -3.58 8.20 13.14
CA ARG A 182 -2.27 8.82 12.96
C ARG A 182 -1.57 9.16 14.28
N SER A 183 -2.28 9.21 15.42
CA SER A 183 -1.64 9.44 16.71
C SER A 183 -0.75 8.28 17.16
N LEU A 184 -0.95 7.08 16.61
CA LEU A 184 -0.08 5.91 16.82
C LEU A 184 1.32 6.08 16.20
N GLN A 185 1.56 7.15 15.44
CA GLN A 185 2.88 7.47 14.88
C GLN A 185 3.77 8.28 15.85
N TYR A 186 3.27 8.65 17.03
CA TYR A 186 3.97 9.61 17.89
C TYR A 186 4.31 9.02 19.26
N GLY A 187 5.52 9.34 19.73
CA GLY A 187 5.98 9.11 21.10
C GLY A 187 5.80 7.68 21.60
N GLU A 188 5.39 7.57 22.87
CA GLU A 188 5.23 6.30 23.57
C GLU A 188 4.21 5.37 22.91
N ALA A 189 3.18 5.91 22.26
CA ALA A 189 2.17 5.10 21.57
C ALA A 189 2.76 4.31 20.39
N LEU A 190 3.74 4.89 19.68
CA LEU A 190 4.47 4.18 18.64
C LEU A 190 5.37 3.11 19.25
N ASP A 191 6.17 3.46 20.26
CA ASP A 191 7.09 2.51 20.89
C ASP A 191 6.36 1.30 21.51
N ASP A 192 5.23 1.52 22.16
CA ASP A 192 4.35 0.46 22.69
C ASP A 192 3.82 -0.47 21.60
N LEU A 193 3.38 0.12 20.48
CA LEU A 193 2.86 -0.63 19.34
C LEU A 193 3.96 -1.49 18.69
N LEU A 194 5.14 -0.90 18.42
CA LEU A 194 6.24 -1.61 17.78
C LEU A 194 6.79 -2.73 18.67
N SER A 195 6.92 -2.48 19.98
CA SER A 195 7.30 -3.50 20.96
C SER A 195 6.34 -4.69 20.94
N ALA A 196 5.02 -4.43 20.98
CA ALA A 196 4.00 -5.48 20.91
C ALA A 196 4.08 -6.29 19.61
N ILE A 197 4.25 -5.58 18.47
CA ILE A 197 4.39 -6.19 17.14
C ILE A 197 5.61 -7.11 17.07
N LYS A 198 6.78 -6.65 17.52
CA LYS A 198 8.03 -7.44 17.47
C LYS A 198 7.97 -8.64 18.41
N ASN A 199 7.38 -8.48 19.59
CA ASN A 199 7.16 -9.61 20.51
C ASN A 199 6.26 -10.68 19.87
N LYS A 200 5.16 -10.26 19.23
CA LYS A 200 4.29 -11.19 18.50
C LYS A 200 4.97 -11.79 17.27
N GLN A 201 5.80 -11.04 16.56
CA GLN A 201 6.58 -11.55 15.42
C GLN A 201 7.56 -12.66 15.86
N ASN A 202 8.22 -12.50 17.02
CA ASN A 202 9.12 -13.50 17.60
C ASN A 202 8.36 -14.77 18.02
N GLU A 203 7.20 -14.61 18.67
CA GLU A 203 6.31 -15.72 19.02
C GLU A 203 5.88 -16.52 17.77
N LEU A 204 5.39 -15.81 16.75
CA LEU A 204 4.93 -16.43 15.51
C LEU A 204 6.07 -17.06 14.71
N GLN A 205 7.28 -16.48 14.76
CA GLN A 205 8.47 -17.09 14.16
C GLN A 205 8.76 -18.45 14.80
N ALA A 206 8.66 -18.56 16.13
CA ALA A 206 8.88 -19.81 16.84
C ALA A 206 7.81 -20.86 16.49
N ILE A 207 6.55 -20.44 16.37
CA ILE A 207 5.41 -21.32 16.02
C ILE A 207 5.50 -21.81 14.57
N HIS A 208 5.81 -20.93 13.63
CA HIS A 208 5.78 -21.23 12.20
C HIS A 208 7.13 -21.63 11.60
N HIS A 209 8.21 -21.59 12.38
CA HIS A 209 9.59 -21.84 11.94
C HIS A 209 10.02 -21.02 10.72
N LYS A 210 9.50 -19.79 10.61
CA LYS A 210 9.74 -18.86 9.49
C LYS A 210 9.74 -17.44 10.02
N TYR A 211 10.72 -16.63 9.61
CA TYR A 211 10.67 -15.19 9.87
C TYR A 211 9.88 -14.49 8.77
N VAL A 212 8.82 -13.76 9.15
CA VAL A 212 8.03 -12.93 8.23
C VAL A 212 8.32 -11.46 8.56
N PRO A 213 8.97 -10.69 7.67
CA PRO A 213 9.32 -9.30 7.94
C PRO A 213 8.09 -8.41 8.09
N VAL A 214 8.20 -7.41 8.96
CA VAL A 214 7.18 -6.40 9.23
C VAL A 214 7.68 -5.03 8.76
N ALA A 215 6.87 -4.38 7.92
CA ALA A 215 7.09 -3.02 7.48
C ALA A 215 6.04 -2.06 8.06
N VAL A 216 6.43 -0.86 8.46
CA VAL A 216 5.50 0.17 8.98
C VAL A 216 5.21 1.21 7.89
N LYS A 217 3.93 1.53 7.66
CA LYS A 217 3.52 2.50 6.63
C LYS A 217 3.19 3.86 7.25
N ILE A 218 3.93 4.90 6.86
CA ILE A 218 3.87 6.24 7.45
C ILE A 218 3.16 7.27 6.56
N ALA A 219 2.68 8.35 7.18
CA ALA A 219 2.05 9.47 6.48
C ALA A 219 3.09 10.43 5.87
N PRO A 220 2.75 11.16 4.79
CA PRO A 220 3.59 12.23 4.25
C PRO A 220 3.45 13.55 5.01
N ASP A 221 2.55 13.61 5.99
CA ASP A 221 2.19 14.82 6.75
C ASP A 221 2.84 14.77 8.13
N LEU A 222 4.17 14.65 8.15
CA LEU A 222 4.99 14.66 9.37
C LEU A 222 5.89 15.89 9.34
N SER A 223 6.09 16.52 10.49
CA SER A 223 7.16 17.49 10.66
C SER A 223 8.54 16.82 10.53
N ALA A 224 9.60 17.61 10.36
CA ALA A 224 10.95 17.06 10.32
C ALA A 224 11.32 16.34 11.63
N GLU A 225 10.92 16.89 12.77
CA GLU A 225 11.16 16.30 14.09
C GLU A 225 10.36 14.99 14.28
N GLU A 226 9.09 14.97 13.87
CA GLU A 226 8.27 13.76 13.91
C GLU A 226 8.83 12.65 13.01
N LEU A 227 9.32 13.00 11.82
CA LEU A 227 9.94 12.04 10.90
C LEU A 227 11.19 11.39 11.53
N ILE A 228 12.04 12.20 12.18
CA ILE A 228 13.24 11.72 12.89
C ILE A 228 12.84 10.79 14.04
N GLN A 229 11.88 11.19 14.87
CA GLN A 229 11.42 10.37 15.99
C GLN A 229 10.85 9.02 15.53
N VAL A 230 10.08 9.02 14.44
CA VAL A 230 9.56 7.79 13.83
C VAL A 230 10.73 6.93 13.33
N ALA A 231 11.67 7.50 12.57
CA ALA A 231 12.83 6.76 12.06
C ALA A 231 13.63 6.11 13.19
N ASP A 232 13.93 6.86 14.25
CA ASP A 232 14.65 6.37 15.42
C ASP A 232 13.90 5.22 16.11
N SER A 233 12.58 5.35 16.29
CA SER A 233 11.77 4.29 16.90
C SER A 233 11.78 3.02 16.06
N LEU A 234 11.65 3.13 14.73
CA LEU A 234 11.73 1.97 13.82
C LEU A 234 13.07 1.24 13.94
N VAL A 235 14.17 1.98 14.05
CA VAL A 235 15.51 1.42 14.25
C VAL A 235 15.64 0.77 15.63
N ARG A 236 15.24 1.46 16.71
CA ARG A 236 15.30 0.94 18.09
C ARG A 236 14.57 -0.41 18.24
N HIS A 237 13.42 -0.54 17.60
CA HIS A 237 12.59 -1.77 17.66
C HIS A 237 12.96 -2.79 16.59
N ASN A 238 13.98 -2.56 15.76
CA ASN A 238 14.39 -3.47 14.70
C ASN A 238 13.23 -3.82 13.74
N ILE A 239 12.48 -2.81 13.31
CA ILE A 239 11.48 -2.97 12.24
C ILE A 239 12.20 -3.30 10.92
N ASP A 240 11.63 -4.21 10.14
CA ASP A 240 12.30 -4.78 8.97
C ASP A 240 12.29 -3.86 7.74
N GLY A 241 11.37 -2.91 7.70
CA GLY A 241 11.26 -1.93 6.61
C GLY A 241 10.25 -0.82 6.89
N VAL A 242 10.28 0.22 6.07
CA VAL A 242 9.32 1.34 6.16
C VAL A 242 8.72 1.65 4.79
N ILE A 243 7.40 1.88 4.76
CA ILE A 243 6.67 2.23 3.54
C ILE A 243 6.35 3.72 3.58
N ALA A 244 6.95 4.49 2.68
CA ALA A 244 6.84 5.93 2.62
C ALA A 244 6.37 6.33 1.21
N THR A 245 5.18 6.88 1.00
CA THR A 245 4.22 7.40 1.99
C THR A 245 2.76 7.10 1.63
N ASN A 246 1.90 7.24 2.63
CA ASN A 246 0.45 7.21 2.44
C ASN A 246 -0.06 8.49 1.74
N THR A 247 -1.37 8.65 1.63
CA THR A 247 -2.02 9.86 1.09
C THR A 247 -1.81 11.10 1.97
N THR A 248 -1.82 12.28 1.36
CA THR A 248 -1.61 13.59 2.02
C THR A 248 -2.92 14.30 2.35
N LEU A 249 -2.95 15.08 3.43
CA LEU A 249 -4.02 16.04 3.72
C LEU A 249 -3.82 17.38 3.00
N ASP A 250 -2.61 17.66 2.53
CA ASP A 250 -2.29 18.86 1.75
C ASP A 250 -3.17 19.02 0.49
N ARG A 251 -3.55 20.25 0.17
CA ARG A 251 -4.33 20.65 -1.01
C ARG A 251 -3.71 21.78 -1.83
N SER A 252 -2.53 22.26 -1.46
CA SER A 252 -1.88 23.45 -2.07
C SER A 252 -1.75 23.34 -3.59
N LEU A 253 -1.43 22.15 -4.10
CA LEU A 253 -1.21 21.89 -5.53
C LEU A 253 -2.48 21.62 -6.34
N VAL A 254 -3.66 21.58 -5.71
CA VAL A 254 -4.93 21.24 -6.38
C VAL A 254 -6.03 22.28 -6.12
N GLN A 255 -5.70 23.42 -5.52
CA GLN A 255 -6.68 24.48 -5.24
C GLN A 255 -7.37 24.94 -6.53
N GLY A 256 -8.69 25.16 -6.43
CA GLY A 256 -9.53 25.59 -7.56
C GLY A 256 -9.92 24.47 -8.54
N MET A 257 -9.37 23.26 -8.40
CA MET A 257 -9.77 22.12 -9.21
C MET A 257 -11.05 21.48 -8.69
N LYS A 258 -11.80 20.82 -9.56
CA LYS A 258 -12.98 20.05 -9.15
C LYS A 258 -12.62 19.01 -8.08
N ASN A 259 -13.43 18.95 -7.02
CA ASN A 259 -13.26 18.07 -5.85
C ASN A 259 -12.08 18.39 -4.92
N CYS A 260 -11.37 19.52 -5.09
CA CYS A 260 -10.20 19.85 -4.25
C CYS A 260 -10.53 19.93 -2.75
N ASP A 261 -11.75 20.37 -2.41
CA ASP A 261 -12.22 20.57 -1.03
C ASP A 261 -12.78 19.30 -0.39
N GLU A 262 -12.77 18.17 -1.11
CA GLU A 262 -13.24 16.89 -0.58
C GLU A 262 -12.35 16.42 0.59
N ALA A 263 -13.00 15.98 1.67
CA ALA A 263 -12.34 15.39 2.81
C ALA A 263 -11.67 14.05 2.45
N GLY A 264 -10.55 13.76 3.10
CA GLY A 264 -9.79 12.52 2.97
C GLY A 264 -8.37 12.73 2.47
N GLY A 265 -7.73 11.64 2.05
CA GLY A 265 -6.35 11.66 1.57
C GLY A 265 -6.24 11.89 0.07
N LEU A 266 -5.40 12.83 -0.34
CA LEU A 266 -4.99 13.07 -1.74
C LEU A 266 -3.86 12.10 -2.13
N SER A 267 -3.93 11.57 -3.34
CA SER A 267 -2.94 10.69 -3.97
C SER A 267 -2.72 11.05 -5.45
N GLY A 268 -1.78 10.38 -6.10
CA GLY A 268 -1.45 10.62 -7.52
C GLY A 268 -0.37 11.68 -7.71
N ARG A 269 -0.33 12.28 -8.90
CA ARG A 269 0.74 13.22 -9.30
C ARG A 269 1.00 14.33 -8.27
N PRO A 270 -0.01 14.94 -7.60
CA PRO A 270 0.22 16.01 -6.62
C PRO A 270 1.06 15.58 -5.41
N VAL A 271 1.13 14.28 -5.12
CA VAL A 271 1.88 13.75 -3.97
C VAL A 271 3.31 13.36 -4.35
N GLN A 272 3.65 13.33 -5.64
CA GLN A 272 4.92 12.78 -6.12
C GLN A 272 6.13 13.42 -5.44
N LEU A 273 6.24 14.75 -5.50
CA LEU A 273 7.37 15.49 -4.94
C LEU A 273 7.40 15.38 -3.42
N LYS A 274 6.29 15.65 -2.73
CA LYS A 274 6.18 15.55 -1.27
C LYS A 274 6.62 14.18 -0.75
N SER A 275 6.18 13.11 -1.41
CA SER A 275 6.58 11.73 -1.08
C SER A 275 8.08 11.49 -1.32
N THR A 276 8.66 11.99 -2.43
CA THR A 276 10.11 11.87 -2.69
C THR A 276 10.94 12.57 -1.62
N GLU A 277 10.54 13.79 -1.21
CA GLU A 277 11.27 14.55 -0.18
C GLU A 277 11.24 13.84 1.18
N ILE A 278 10.09 13.29 1.58
CA ILE A 278 10.00 12.49 2.81
C ILE A 278 10.90 11.25 2.74
N ILE A 279 10.94 10.55 1.61
CA ILE A 279 11.85 9.40 1.44
C ILE A 279 13.31 9.83 1.56
N ARG A 280 13.70 10.96 0.98
CA ARG A 280 15.08 11.47 1.07
C ARG A 280 15.46 11.79 2.50
N ALA A 281 14.60 12.50 3.22
CA ALA A 281 14.82 12.83 4.63
C ALA A 281 14.87 11.57 5.49
N LEU A 282 13.94 10.63 5.28
CA LEU A 282 13.89 9.36 5.98
C LEU A 282 15.14 8.50 5.72
N SER A 283 15.61 8.45 4.46
CA SER A 283 16.84 7.73 4.10
C SER A 283 18.07 8.34 4.76
N ALA A 284 18.13 9.68 4.88
CA ALA A 284 19.22 10.38 5.52
C ALA A 284 19.27 10.10 7.03
N GLU A 285 18.11 9.97 7.68
CA GLU A 285 18.04 9.62 9.10
C GLU A 285 18.38 8.13 9.33
N LEU A 286 17.75 7.24 8.56
CA LEU A 286 17.93 5.79 8.71
C LEU A 286 19.33 5.30 8.37
N LYS A 287 20.10 6.02 7.53
CA LYS A 287 21.50 5.69 7.18
C LYS A 287 21.71 4.24 6.74
N GLY A 288 20.70 3.65 6.09
CA GLY A 288 20.71 2.27 5.62
C GLY A 288 20.42 1.20 6.68
N SER A 289 20.03 1.56 7.91
CA SER A 289 19.71 0.62 8.98
C SER A 289 18.51 -0.29 8.67
N LEU A 290 17.53 0.20 7.89
CA LEU A 290 16.41 -0.60 7.37
C LEU A 290 15.97 -0.07 5.98
N PRO A 291 15.47 -0.93 5.08
CA PRO A 291 15.08 -0.56 3.72
C PRO A 291 13.78 0.26 3.66
N ILE A 292 13.68 1.10 2.63
CA ILE A 292 12.51 1.93 2.35
C ILE A 292 11.76 1.40 1.11
N ILE A 293 10.44 1.23 1.22
CA ILE A 293 9.53 1.02 0.10
C ILE A 293 8.89 2.36 -0.27
N GLY A 294 9.30 2.93 -1.40
CA GLY A 294 8.86 4.24 -1.87
C GLY A 294 7.53 4.20 -2.62
N VAL A 295 6.56 5.02 -2.24
CA VAL A 295 5.24 5.07 -2.86
C VAL A 295 4.64 6.47 -2.77
N GLY A 296 4.04 6.94 -3.85
CA GLY A 296 3.41 8.25 -3.90
C GLY A 296 3.68 8.96 -5.22
N GLY A 297 2.62 9.10 -6.02
CA GLY A 297 2.66 9.83 -7.29
C GLY A 297 3.60 9.27 -8.37
N ILE A 298 4.05 8.03 -8.24
CA ILE A 298 4.84 7.37 -9.29
C ILE A 298 3.93 7.08 -10.49
N ASP A 299 4.29 7.66 -11.62
CA ASP A 299 3.48 7.68 -12.83
C ASP A 299 4.33 7.50 -14.10
N SER A 300 5.64 7.25 -13.95
CA SER A 300 6.60 7.08 -15.03
C SER A 300 7.87 6.39 -14.52
N VAL A 301 8.72 5.97 -15.45
CA VAL A 301 10.06 5.40 -15.15
C VAL A 301 10.92 6.40 -14.37
N ILE A 302 10.91 7.67 -14.79
CA ILE A 302 11.70 8.72 -14.14
C ILE A 302 11.24 8.94 -12.70
N ALA A 303 9.92 9.03 -12.47
CA ALA A 303 9.36 9.15 -11.13
C ALA A 303 9.74 7.96 -10.21
N ALA A 304 9.83 6.75 -10.78
CA ALA A 304 10.27 5.59 -10.03
C ALA A 304 11.77 5.67 -9.70
N ARG A 305 12.61 6.07 -10.65
CA ARG A 305 14.05 6.28 -10.44
C ARG A 305 14.35 7.39 -9.43
N GLU A 306 13.56 8.47 -9.43
CA GLU A 306 13.69 9.54 -8.43
C GLU A 306 13.45 9.03 -7.01
N LYS A 307 12.50 8.11 -6.82
CA LYS A 307 12.24 7.46 -5.53
C LYS A 307 13.40 6.55 -5.11
N MET A 308 13.94 5.77 -6.04
CA MET A 308 15.11 4.93 -5.80
C MET A 308 16.35 5.78 -5.45
N ALA A 309 16.60 6.85 -6.21
CA ALA A 309 17.69 7.79 -5.95
C ALA A 309 17.53 8.58 -4.64
N ALA A 310 16.30 8.77 -4.17
CA ALA A 310 16.02 9.34 -2.85
C ALA A 310 16.27 8.36 -1.69
N GLY A 311 16.54 7.07 -1.96
CA GLY A 311 16.87 6.07 -0.94
C GLY A 311 15.91 4.89 -0.85
N ALA A 312 14.90 4.80 -1.72
CA ALA A 312 14.04 3.61 -1.76
C ALA A 312 14.75 2.39 -2.35
N SER A 313 14.52 1.22 -1.76
CA SER A 313 14.99 -0.08 -2.27
C SER A 313 13.96 -0.75 -3.17
N LEU A 314 12.68 -0.44 -2.97
CA LEU A 314 11.53 -0.90 -3.76
C LEU A 314 10.59 0.27 -4.00
N VAL A 315 9.70 0.15 -4.98
CA VAL A 315 8.67 1.16 -5.24
C VAL A 315 7.28 0.54 -5.39
N GLN A 316 6.22 1.27 -5.04
CA GLN A 316 4.84 0.85 -5.30
C GLN A 316 4.04 1.91 -6.06
N ILE A 317 3.04 1.47 -6.84
CA ILE A 317 2.08 2.35 -7.53
C ILE A 317 0.63 2.04 -7.16
N TYR A 318 -0.23 3.06 -7.26
CA TYR A 318 -1.69 2.94 -7.21
C TYR A 318 -2.33 3.92 -8.20
N SER A 319 -2.34 5.23 -7.90
CA SER A 319 -3.03 6.20 -8.76
C SER A 319 -2.48 6.23 -10.18
N GLY A 320 -1.15 6.16 -10.33
CA GLY A 320 -0.52 6.05 -11.66
C GLY A 320 -1.06 4.85 -12.47
N PHE A 321 -1.33 3.72 -11.81
CA PHE A 321 -1.93 2.56 -12.46
C PHE A 321 -3.38 2.83 -12.90
N ILE A 322 -4.18 3.55 -12.12
CA ILE A 322 -5.53 3.97 -12.56
C ILE A 322 -5.45 4.90 -13.78
N PHE A 323 -4.53 5.86 -13.78
CA PHE A 323 -4.46 6.85 -14.87
C PHE A 323 -3.76 6.32 -16.13
N LYS A 324 -2.81 5.40 -16.02
CA LYS A 324 -1.96 4.95 -17.13
C LYS A 324 -2.03 3.45 -17.45
N GLY A 325 -2.61 2.65 -16.56
CA GLY A 325 -2.96 1.24 -16.81
C GLY A 325 -1.77 0.28 -16.82
N PRO A 326 -1.98 -0.95 -17.31
CA PRO A 326 -0.92 -1.97 -17.42
C PRO A 326 0.36 -1.54 -18.17
N PRO A 327 0.31 -0.66 -19.21
CA PRO A 327 1.53 -0.16 -19.85
C PRO A 327 2.55 0.46 -18.87
N LEU A 328 2.06 1.17 -17.84
CA LEU A 328 2.94 1.78 -16.84
C LEU A 328 3.80 0.75 -16.09
N ILE A 329 3.22 -0.42 -15.77
CA ILE A 329 3.94 -1.52 -15.11
C ILE A 329 5.09 -1.97 -16.01
N LYS A 330 4.79 -2.21 -17.30
CA LYS A 330 5.79 -2.68 -18.27
C LYS A 330 6.90 -1.67 -18.47
N GLU A 331 6.56 -0.40 -18.64
CA GLU A 331 7.52 0.69 -18.80
C GLU A 331 8.47 0.79 -17.60
N ILE A 332 7.91 0.87 -16.38
CA ILE A 332 8.70 0.95 -15.14
C ILE A 332 9.57 -0.30 -15.00
N VAL A 333 9.01 -1.51 -15.03
CA VAL A 333 9.83 -2.73 -14.80
C VAL A 333 10.94 -2.87 -15.85
N THR A 334 10.66 -2.55 -17.10
CA THR A 334 11.65 -2.66 -18.18
C THR A 334 12.80 -1.67 -18.00
N HIS A 335 12.53 -0.46 -17.54
CA HIS A 335 13.49 0.65 -17.60
C HIS A 335 13.89 1.25 -16.26
N ILE A 336 13.30 0.86 -15.13
CA ILE A 336 13.71 1.33 -13.80
C ILE A 336 15.16 0.97 -13.52
#